data_AF-A0A5R2NKC6-F1
#
_entry.id   AF-A0A5R2NKC6-F1
#
_cell.length_a   1.000
_cell.length_b   1.000
_cell.length_c   1.000
_cell.angle_alpha   90.00
_cell.angle_beta   90.00
_cell.angle_gamma   90.00
#
_symmetry.space_group_name_H-M   'P 1'
#
loop_
_entity.id
_entity.type
_entity.pdbx_description
1 polymer ?
#
loop_
_entity_poly.entity_id
_entity_poly.type
_entity_poly.pdbx_seq_one_letter_code
_entity_poly.pdbx_strand_id
1 'polypeptide(L)'
;MIAEDRIRALPCWTGAIEIAPLPGGLSNANYVVTDTAGKHVVRFGQDYPFHHVFREREVMTARAAHAAGFAPAVHYAEPGILVTAFLGAKTYLAEDVRANLGRVAALMRGFHREMPNHISGAGFMFWVFHVIRDYARTLDEGGSRKRGDLPRFLALADELER
;
A
#
# COMPACT_ATOMS: atom_id res chain seq x y z
N MET A 1 11.26 6.20 21.50
CA MET A 1 12.08 6.39 20.27
C MET A 1 11.18 7.02 19.23
N ILE A 2 11.53 8.21 18.75
CA ILE A 2 10.73 8.91 17.73
C ILE A 2 11.02 8.28 16.35
N ALA A 3 10.15 8.52 15.35
CA ALA A 3 10.29 7.91 14.02
C ALA A 3 11.67 8.18 13.39
N GLU A 4 12.22 9.38 13.58
CA GLU A 4 13.55 9.75 13.07
C GLU A 4 14.68 8.92 13.66
N ASP A 5 14.64 8.60 14.95
CA ASP A 5 15.66 7.74 15.59
C ASP A 5 15.67 6.34 14.94
N ARG A 6 14.48 5.80 14.65
CA ARG A 6 14.33 4.52 13.95
C ARG A 6 14.86 4.59 12.53
N ILE A 7 14.59 5.69 11.81
CA ILE A 7 15.16 5.92 10.48
C ILE A 7 16.68 5.95 10.56
N ARG A 8 17.28 6.71 11.48
CA ARG A 8 18.74 6.83 11.63
C ARG A 8 19.43 5.51 11.94
N ALA A 9 18.73 4.59 12.62
CA ALA A 9 19.26 3.27 12.96
C ALA A 9 19.26 2.27 11.78
N LEU A 10 18.61 2.57 10.65
CA LEU A 10 18.56 1.65 9.52
C LEU A 10 19.95 1.51 8.87
N PRO A 11 20.38 0.28 8.55
CA PRO A 11 21.74 0.01 8.06
C PRO A 11 21.92 0.31 6.56
N CYS A 12 20.89 0.79 5.88
CA CYS A 12 20.87 0.97 4.43
C CYS A 12 21.39 2.33 3.94
N TRP A 13 21.80 3.21 4.84
CA TRP A 13 22.21 4.58 4.49
C TRP A 13 23.67 4.66 4.06
N THR A 14 23.93 5.54 3.10
CA THR A 14 25.27 5.92 2.69
C THR A 14 25.61 7.31 3.21
N GLY A 15 26.43 7.37 4.26
CA GLY A 15 26.85 8.64 4.88
C GLY A 15 25.80 9.26 5.80
N ALA A 16 25.90 10.57 6.01
CA ALA A 16 24.94 11.32 6.83
C ALA A 16 23.59 11.46 6.10
N ILE A 17 22.50 11.50 6.87
CA ILE A 17 21.14 11.60 6.33
C ILE A 17 20.39 12.84 6.81
N GLU A 18 19.59 13.38 5.90
CA GLU A 18 18.56 14.39 6.16
C GLU A 18 17.18 13.74 6.07
N ILE A 19 16.30 14.03 7.03
CA ILE A 19 14.97 13.43 7.13
C ILE A 19 13.93 14.55 7.04
N ALA A 20 12.96 14.40 6.15
CA ALA A 20 11.83 15.30 6.01
C ALA A 20 10.50 14.52 6.00
N PRO A 21 9.44 15.01 6.65
CA PRO A 21 8.12 14.39 6.54
C PRO A 21 7.64 14.41 5.08
N LEU A 22 7.06 13.30 4.62
CA LEU A 22 6.37 13.22 3.35
C LEU A 22 4.87 13.23 3.60
N PRO A 23 4.18 14.38 3.46
CA PRO A 23 2.75 14.46 3.72
C PRO A 23 1.96 13.61 2.71
N GLY A 24 0.94 12.93 3.21
CA GLY A 24 0.07 12.05 2.41
C GLY A 24 -0.01 10.63 2.96
N GLY A 25 -1.07 9.92 2.56
CA GLY A 25 -1.43 8.61 3.11
C GLY A 25 -2.24 8.73 4.41
N LEU A 26 -3.28 7.91 4.53
CA LEU A 26 -4.17 7.91 5.71
C LEU A 26 -3.63 7.05 6.86
N SER A 27 -2.94 5.96 6.53
CA SER A 27 -2.62 4.88 7.47
C SER A 27 -1.12 4.63 7.68
N ASN A 28 -0.24 5.37 7.01
CA ASN A 28 1.21 5.18 7.10
C ASN A 28 1.90 6.51 7.34
N ALA A 29 2.96 6.51 8.15
CA ALA A 29 3.85 7.65 8.28
C ALA A 29 4.97 7.51 7.24
N ASN A 30 5.10 8.51 6.37
CA ASN A 30 6.07 8.51 5.29
C ASN A 30 7.07 9.66 5.48
N TYR A 31 8.33 9.40 5.11
CA TYR A 31 9.42 10.35 5.19
C TYR A 31 10.22 10.30 3.89
N VAL A 32 10.68 11.46 3.42
CA VAL A 32 11.78 11.52 2.45
C VAL A 32 13.08 11.54 3.24
N VAL A 33 13.99 10.65 2.90
CA VAL A 33 15.35 10.62 3.46
C VAL A 33 16.33 10.90 2.33
N THR A 34 17.23 11.85 2.53
CA THR A 34 18.31 12.15 1.59
C THR A 34 19.62 11.69 2.22
N ASP A 35 20.39 10.89 1.48
CA ASP A 35 21.76 10.49 1.82
C ASP A 35 22.71 10.82 0.66
N THR A 36 23.95 10.33 0.69
CA THR A 36 24.92 10.59 -0.40
C THR A 36 24.61 9.85 -1.70
N ALA A 37 23.80 8.79 -1.67
CA ALA A 37 23.36 8.05 -2.86
C ALA A 37 22.10 8.66 -3.49
N GLY A 38 21.32 9.45 -2.75
CA GLY A 38 20.23 10.26 -3.28
C GLY A 38 19.03 10.33 -2.35
N LYS A 39 17.83 10.37 -2.94
CA LYS A 39 16.56 10.47 -2.21
C LYS A 39 15.85 9.12 -2.12
N HIS A 40 15.29 8.87 -0.94
CA HIS A 40 14.58 7.65 -0.58
C HIS A 40 13.26 7.99 0.08
N VAL A 41 12.31 7.07 0.04
CA VAL A 41 11.08 7.14 0.82
C VAL A 41 11.10 6.05 1.87
N VAL A 42 11.01 6.44 3.14
CA VAL A 42 10.78 5.52 4.26
C VAL A 42 9.30 5.53 4.59
N ARG A 43 8.70 4.35 4.61
CA ARG A 43 7.30 4.12 5.00
C ARG A 43 7.29 3.26 6.25
N PHE A 44 6.67 3.79 7.31
CA PHE A 44 6.29 3.01 8.48
C PHE A 44 4.89 2.46 8.29
N GLY A 45 4.74 1.16 8.49
CA GLY A 45 3.47 0.48 8.40
C GLY A 45 3.30 -0.55 9.51
N GLN A 46 2.06 -0.87 9.82
CA GLN A 46 1.69 -1.98 10.67
C GLN A 46 0.67 -2.87 9.96
N ASP A 47 0.46 -4.07 10.48
CA ASP A 47 -0.62 -4.92 10.00
C ASP A 47 -1.97 -4.29 10.34
N TYR A 48 -2.92 -4.50 9.43
CA TYR A 48 -4.34 -4.25 9.67
C TYR A 48 -5.10 -5.51 9.26
N PRO A 49 -5.11 -6.57 10.10
CA PRO A 49 -5.71 -7.85 9.74
C PRO A 49 -7.20 -7.73 9.41
N PHE A 50 -7.91 -6.81 10.07
CA PHE A 50 -9.32 -6.49 9.79
C PHE A 50 -9.52 -5.74 8.46
N HIS A 51 -8.45 -5.24 7.83
CA HIS A 51 -8.42 -4.76 6.45
C HIS A 51 -7.78 -5.76 5.48
N HIS A 52 -7.42 -6.96 5.95
CA HIS A 52 -6.70 -8.00 5.20
C HIS A 52 -5.34 -7.50 4.69
N VAL A 53 -4.75 -6.53 5.40
CA VAL A 53 -3.48 -5.91 5.06
C VAL A 53 -2.37 -6.47 5.96
N PHE A 54 -1.40 -7.13 5.33
CA PHE A 54 -0.26 -7.77 6.00
C PHE A 54 1.07 -7.26 5.42
N ARG A 55 2.02 -6.86 6.29
CA ARG A 55 3.32 -6.29 5.91
C ARG A 55 4.24 -7.30 5.22
N GLU A 56 4.14 -8.58 5.58
CA GLU A 56 4.89 -9.64 4.88
C GLU A 56 4.59 -9.69 3.38
N ARG A 57 3.34 -9.39 3.00
CA ARG A 57 2.90 -9.35 1.60
C ARG A 57 3.32 -8.06 0.90
N GLU A 58 3.42 -6.96 1.64
CA GLU A 58 3.80 -5.65 1.12
C GLU A 58 5.19 -5.67 0.48
N VAL A 59 6.18 -6.27 1.15
CA VAL A 59 7.55 -6.34 0.62
C VAL A 59 7.62 -7.16 -0.66
N MET A 60 6.99 -8.34 -0.68
CA MET A 60 6.95 -9.22 -1.86
C MET A 60 6.26 -8.53 -3.03
N THR A 61 5.07 -7.95 -2.82
CA THR A 61 4.31 -7.28 -3.88
C THR A 61 5.01 -6.03 -4.40
N ALA A 62 5.68 -5.25 -3.55
CA ALA A 62 6.46 -4.09 -3.97
C ALA A 62 7.66 -4.48 -4.85
N ARG A 63 8.39 -5.55 -4.49
CA ARG A 63 9.49 -6.08 -5.31
C ARG A 63 9.00 -6.62 -6.65
N ALA A 64 7.90 -7.39 -6.65
CA ALA A 64 7.27 -7.89 -7.87
C ALA A 64 6.82 -6.73 -8.78
N ALA A 65 6.17 -5.71 -8.21
CA ALA A 65 5.74 -4.54 -8.94
C ALA A 65 6.92 -3.75 -9.52
N HIS A 66 8.04 -3.65 -8.80
CA HIS A 66 9.25 -3.03 -9.35
C HIS A 66 9.81 -3.83 -10.54
N ALA A 67 9.93 -5.15 -10.40
CA ALA A 67 10.41 -6.04 -11.46
C ALA A 67 9.51 -5.98 -12.72
N ALA A 68 8.21 -5.74 -12.53
CA ALA A 68 7.22 -5.56 -13.60
C ALA A 68 7.12 -4.10 -14.11
N GLY A 69 7.88 -3.15 -13.54
CA GLY A 69 7.88 -1.75 -13.96
C GLY A 69 6.74 -0.87 -13.42
N PHE A 70 6.02 -1.32 -12.39
CA PHE A 70 4.87 -0.61 -11.79
C PHE A 70 5.16 0.06 -10.44
N ALA A 71 6.35 -0.14 -9.86
CA ALA A 71 6.71 0.44 -8.56
C ALA A 71 8.18 0.87 -8.50
N PRO A 72 8.53 1.80 -7.58
CA PRO A 72 9.93 2.13 -7.29
C PRO A 72 10.69 0.91 -6.73
N ALA A 73 12.00 0.92 -6.90
CA ALA A 73 12.87 -0.10 -6.32
C ALA A 73 12.76 -0.12 -4.79
N VAL A 74 12.77 -1.32 -4.20
CA VAL A 74 12.88 -1.52 -2.75
C VAL A 74 14.37 -1.61 -2.40
N HIS A 75 14.88 -0.66 -1.64
CA HIS A 75 16.29 -0.62 -1.22
C HIS A 75 16.51 -1.37 0.10
N TYR A 76 15.54 -1.31 1.01
CA TYR A 76 15.60 -1.97 2.31
C TYR A 76 14.21 -2.30 2.83
N ALA A 77 14.11 -3.38 3.60
CA ALA A 77 12.87 -3.77 4.26
C ALA A 77 13.17 -4.52 5.56
N GLU A 78 12.41 -4.24 6.60
CA GLU A 78 12.35 -4.98 7.86
C GLU A 78 10.91 -4.93 8.41
N PRO A 79 10.55 -5.69 9.46
CA PRO A 79 9.19 -5.67 9.99
C PRO A 79 8.68 -4.26 10.29
N GLY A 80 7.66 -3.85 9.55
CA GLY A 80 6.99 -2.54 9.71
C GLY A 80 7.71 -1.34 9.08
N ILE A 81 8.80 -1.54 8.34
CA ILE A 81 9.52 -0.47 7.63
C ILE A 81 9.86 -0.91 6.21
N LEU A 82 9.55 -0.05 5.24
CA LEU A 82 9.94 -0.21 3.84
C LEU A 82 10.68 1.04 3.37
N VAL A 83 11.85 0.85 2.74
CA VAL A 83 12.63 1.93 2.10
C VAL A 83 12.64 1.73 0.60
N THR A 84 12.18 2.73 -0.14
CA THR A 84 12.06 2.69 -1.61
C THR A 84 12.77 3.86 -2.28
N ALA A 85 13.01 3.75 -3.59
CA ALA A 85 13.47 4.86 -4.40
C ALA A 85 12.47 6.03 -4.41
N PHE A 86 12.96 7.26 -4.29
CA PHE A 86 12.14 8.45 -4.49
C PHE A 86 12.00 8.75 -6.00
N LEU A 87 10.77 8.77 -6.50
CA LEU A 87 10.52 8.96 -7.94
C LEU A 87 10.60 10.41 -8.41
N GLY A 88 10.47 11.40 -7.52
CA GLY A 88 10.36 12.81 -7.91
C GLY A 88 9.18 13.13 -8.83
N ALA A 89 8.19 12.24 -8.89
CA ALA A 89 7.04 12.35 -9.79
C ALA A 89 5.92 13.20 -9.16
N LYS A 90 5.04 13.73 -10.02
CA LYS A 90 3.80 14.39 -9.59
C LYS A 90 2.78 13.34 -9.14
N THR A 91 2.33 13.42 -7.90
CA THR A 91 1.12 12.69 -7.44
C THR A 91 -0.11 13.28 -8.12
N TYR A 92 -0.86 12.46 -8.84
CA TYR A 92 -2.06 12.90 -9.55
C TYR A 92 -3.19 13.26 -8.58
N LEU A 93 -3.82 14.39 -8.84
CA LEU A 93 -5.13 14.74 -8.29
C LEU A 93 -6.25 14.23 -9.21
N ALA A 94 -7.51 14.44 -8.81
CA ALA A 94 -8.67 13.93 -9.57
C ALA A 94 -8.70 14.47 -11.01
N GLU A 95 -8.36 15.74 -11.22
CA GLU A 95 -8.25 16.38 -12.53
C GLU A 95 -7.13 15.79 -13.39
N ASP A 96 -5.99 15.45 -12.79
CA ASP A 96 -4.87 14.82 -13.51
C ASP A 96 -5.27 13.44 -14.03
N VAL A 97 -5.96 12.64 -13.20
CA VAL A 97 -6.48 11.32 -13.58
C VAL A 97 -7.46 11.45 -14.74
N ARG A 98 -8.41 12.40 -14.67
CA ARG A 98 -9.40 12.64 -15.74
C ARG A 98 -8.73 13.09 -17.04
N ALA A 99 -7.69 13.92 -16.96
CA ALA A 99 -6.94 14.37 -18.13
C ALA A 99 -6.07 13.25 -18.76
N ASN A 100 -5.76 12.19 -18.00
CA ASN A 100 -4.86 11.10 -18.43
C ASN A 100 -5.54 9.72 -18.50
N LEU A 101 -6.88 9.66 -18.63
CA LEU A 101 -7.66 8.41 -18.58
C LEU A 101 -7.09 7.29 -19.47
N GLY A 102 -6.70 7.60 -20.71
CA GLY A 102 -6.13 6.61 -21.63
C GLY A 102 -4.81 6.00 -21.12
N ARG A 103 -3.94 6.82 -20.52
CA ARG A 103 -2.66 6.36 -19.95
C ARG A 103 -2.88 5.53 -18.69
N VAL A 104 -3.82 5.94 -17.83
CA VAL A 104 -4.20 5.18 -16.63
C VAL A 104 -4.79 3.82 -17.01
N ALA A 105 -5.70 3.77 -17.99
CA ALA A 105 -6.28 2.53 -18.48
C ALA A 105 -5.23 1.60 -19.10
N ALA A 106 -4.26 2.15 -19.86
CA ALA A 106 -3.15 1.37 -20.40
C ALA A 106 -2.25 0.80 -19.29
N LEU A 107 -1.93 1.61 -18.27
CA LEU A 107 -1.16 1.16 -17.10
C LEU A 107 -1.86 0.03 -16.36
N MET A 108 -3.16 0.18 -16.07
CA MET A 108 -3.95 -0.86 -15.38
C MET A 108 -4.03 -2.15 -16.20
N ARG A 109 -4.22 -2.05 -17.52
CA ARG A 109 -4.22 -3.21 -18.42
C ARG A 109 -2.87 -3.93 -18.40
N GLY A 110 -1.78 -3.19 -18.46
CA GLY A 110 -0.42 -3.73 -18.32
C GLY A 110 -0.25 -4.42 -16.97
N PHE A 111 -0.65 -3.77 -15.89
CA PHE A 111 -0.55 -4.32 -14.53
C PHE A 111 -1.28 -5.65 -14.41
N HIS A 112 -2.53 -5.75 -14.89
CA HIS A 112 -3.30 -6.99 -14.84
C HIS A 112 -2.70 -8.14 -15.65
N ARG A 113 -1.97 -7.83 -16.73
CA ARG A 113 -1.34 -8.84 -17.58
C ARG A 113 0.01 -9.30 -17.04
N GLU A 114 0.82 -8.35 -16.59
CA GLU A 114 2.22 -8.61 -16.25
C GLU A 114 2.40 -9.07 -14.81
N MET A 115 1.73 -8.44 -13.84
CA MET A 115 1.94 -8.73 -12.41
C MET A 115 1.79 -10.19 -12.00
N PRO A 116 0.84 -10.99 -12.54
CA PRO A 116 0.74 -12.41 -12.22
C PRO A 116 2.02 -13.21 -12.46
N ASN A 117 2.88 -12.78 -13.39
CA ASN A 117 4.16 -13.44 -13.69
C ASN A 117 5.28 -13.13 -12.68
N HIS A 118 5.09 -12.14 -11.80
CA HIS A 118 6.11 -11.66 -10.86
C HIS A 118 5.76 -11.90 -9.39
N ILE A 119 4.48 -12.01 -9.05
CA ILE A 119 4.05 -12.32 -7.68
C ILE A 119 4.43 -13.77 -7.32
N SER A 120 4.74 -14.01 -6.05
CA SER A 120 5.12 -15.32 -5.55
C SER A 120 4.53 -15.58 -4.16
N GLY A 121 4.60 -16.85 -3.72
CA GLY A 121 4.03 -17.29 -2.45
C GLY A 121 2.58 -17.73 -2.59
N ALA A 122 1.84 -17.75 -1.48
CA ALA A 122 0.45 -18.18 -1.48
C ALA A 122 -0.42 -17.25 -2.36
N GLY A 123 -1.35 -17.85 -3.11
CA GLY A 123 -2.30 -17.12 -3.94
C GLY A 123 -3.29 -16.36 -3.08
N PHE A 124 -2.94 -15.14 -2.66
CA PHE A 124 -3.83 -14.27 -1.93
C PHE A 124 -4.79 -13.58 -2.90
N MET A 125 -6.07 -13.87 -2.75
CA MET A 125 -7.13 -13.27 -3.57
C MET A 125 -7.74 -12.07 -2.84
N PHE A 126 -7.83 -10.93 -3.53
CA PHE A 126 -8.70 -9.85 -3.09
C PHE A 126 -10.12 -10.15 -3.54
N TRP A 127 -10.99 -10.50 -2.60
CA TRP A 127 -12.39 -10.82 -2.86
C TRP A 127 -13.28 -9.83 -2.14
N VAL A 128 -13.71 -8.79 -2.88
CA VAL A 128 -14.42 -7.65 -2.30
C VAL A 128 -15.68 -8.06 -1.52
N PHE A 129 -16.42 -9.04 -2.00
CA PHE A 129 -17.64 -9.52 -1.33
C PHE A 129 -17.34 -10.28 -0.03
N HIS A 130 -16.27 -11.08 -0.01
CA HIS A 130 -15.78 -11.69 1.23
C HIS A 130 -15.35 -10.62 2.24
N VAL A 131 -14.62 -9.59 1.80
CA VAL A 131 -14.21 -8.46 2.66
C VAL A 131 -15.43 -7.75 3.26
N ILE A 132 -16.49 -7.50 2.48
CA ILE A 132 -17.72 -6.89 2.99
C ILE A 132 -18.38 -7.78 4.06
N ARG A 133 -18.48 -9.09 3.81
CA ARG A 133 -19.04 -10.05 4.77
C ARG A 133 -18.22 -10.09 6.07
N ASP A 134 -16.89 -10.02 5.96
CA ASP A 134 -16.00 -10.02 7.12
C ASP A 134 -16.10 -8.72 7.95
N TYR A 135 -16.25 -7.57 7.30
CA TYR A 135 -16.57 -6.32 8.00
C TYR A 135 -17.89 -6.39 8.73
N ALA A 136 -18.93 -6.93 8.08
CA ALA A 136 -20.24 -7.03 8.70
C ALA A 136 -20.15 -7.87 9.99
N ARG A 137 -19.45 -9.01 9.97
CA ARG A 137 -19.21 -9.82 11.17
C ARG A 137 -18.44 -9.06 12.24
N THR A 138 -17.34 -8.40 11.87
CA THR A 138 -16.53 -7.60 12.81
C THR A 138 -17.34 -6.47 13.45
N LEU A 139 -18.14 -5.74 12.66
CA LEU A 139 -18.98 -4.65 13.15
C LEU A 139 -20.14 -5.14 14.00
N ASP A 140 -20.70 -6.30 13.65
CA ASP A 140 -21.73 -6.93 14.45
C ASP A 140 -21.14 -7.41 15.78
N GLU A 141 -20.09 -8.23 15.81
CA GLU A 141 -19.42 -8.66 17.04
C GLU A 141 -19.02 -7.46 17.93
N GLY A 142 -18.51 -6.39 17.33
CA GLY A 142 -18.03 -5.19 18.02
C GLY A 142 -19.10 -4.22 18.52
N GLY A 143 -20.40 -4.54 18.45
CA GLY A 143 -21.41 -3.63 19.02
C GLY A 143 -21.66 -2.37 18.21
N SER A 144 -21.31 -2.35 16.92
CA SER A 144 -21.28 -1.11 16.15
C SER A 144 -22.64 -0.41 16.11
N ARG A 145 -22.62 0.93 16.21
CA ARG A 145 -23.78 1.79 15.93
C ARG A 145 -24.40 1.56 14.55
N LYS A 146 -23.68 0.89 13.64
CA LYS A 146 -24.08 0.57 12.27
C LYS A 146 -24.70 -0.82 12.12
N ARG A 147 -24.89 -1.59 13.20
CA ARG A 147 -25.51 -2.93 13.18
C ARG A 147 -26.83 -2.98 12.38
N GLY A 148 -27.70 -1.99 12.55
CA GLY A 148 -28.98 -1.91 11.83
C GLY A 148 -28.85 -1.75 10.31
N ASP A 149 -27.73 -1.23 9.81
CA ASP A 149 -27.46 -1.06 8.38
C ASP A 149 -26.87 -2.34 7.73
N LEU A 150 -26.33 -3.27 8.52
CA LEU A 150 -25.58 -4.42 8.01
C LEU A 150 -26.39 -5.35 7.08
N PRO A 151 -27.65 -5.71 7.39
CA PRO A 151 -28.45 -6.57 6.50
C PRO A 151 -28.60 -5.98 5.09
N ARG A 152 -28.76 -4.65 4.99
CA ARG A 152 -28.87 -3.96 3.69
C ARG A 152 -27.55 -4.01 2.92
N PHE A 153 -26.41 -3.82 3.58
CA PHE A 153 -25.11 -3.90 2.92
C PHE A 153 -24.78 -5.31 2.44
N LEU A 154 -25.14 -6.33 3.23
CA LEU A 154 -24.94 -7.73 2.84
C LEU A 154 -25.81 -8.11 1.65
N ALA A 155 -27.09 -7.71 1.63
CA ALA A 155 -27.97 -7.94 0.49
C ALA A 155 -27.44 -7.29 -0.80
N LEU A 156 -26.93 -6.06 -0.71
CA LEU A 156 -26.32 -5.37 -1.85
C LEU A 156 -25.04 -6.06 -2.33
N ALA A 157 -24.22 -6.56 -1.40
CA ALA A 157 -23.02 -7.31 -1.76
C ALA A 157 -23.36 -8.61 -2.50
N ASP A 158 -24.39 -9.33 -2.04
CA ASP A 158 -24.86 -10.57 -2.69
C ASP A 158 -25.47 -10.30 -4.08
N GLU A 159 -26.10 -9.15 -4.29
CA GLU A 159 -26.62 -8.74 -5.61
C GLU A 159 -25.48 -8.43 -6.59
N LEU A 160 -24.47 -7.67 -6.15
CA LEU A 160 -23.33 -7.24 -6.98
C LEU A 160 -22.34 -8.37 -7.31
N GLU A 161 -22.36 -9.48 -6.57
CA GLU A 161 -21.49 -10.63 -6.80
C GLU A 161 -21.97 -11.55 -7.93
N ARG A 162 -23.25 -11.46 -8.30
CA ARG A 162 -23.86 -12.28 -9.35
C ARG A 162 -23.45 -11.84 -10.75
#